data_AF-A0A3B1CV53-F1
#
_entry.id   AF-A0A3B1CV53-F1
#
_cell.length_a   1.000
_cell.length_b   1.000
_cell.length_c   1.000
_cell.angle_alpha   90.00
_cell.angle_beta   90.00
_cell.angle_gamma   90.00
#
_symmetry.space_group_name_H-M   'P 1'
#
loop_
_entity.id
_entity.type
_entity.pdbx_description
1 polymer ?
#
loop_
_entity_poly.entity_id
_entity_poly.type
_entity_poly.pdbx_seq_one_letter_code
_entity_poly.pdbx_strand_id
1 'polypeptide(L)'
;MGFSTLIDILGSTIIGALLLLILFRINDTAVENTYAFSGELMVQEGLVEAVSIIEHDFRKMGYCEKWENMPDPTNAIIFADVNRISFLTDVPVSAGSPGDGIIDTLHYYVGPVSELSHTDNPRDRLLYRVVNSNIAKGSNIGITLFKLTYFDSFGNILPTPIYGASTGAIHSLQIDLEVESVNGYNKKYPSVFWRQIRLAARNLRNR
;
A
#
# COMPACT_ATOMS: atom_id res chain seq x y z
N MET A 1 68.61 -10.83 20.45
CA MET A 1 67.28 -10.93 21.08
C MET A 1 66.28 -9.87 20.60
N GLY A 2 66.69 -8.69 20.09
CA GLY A 2 65.74 -7.64 19.67
C GLY A 2 65.02 -7.82 18.33
N PHE A 3 65.54 -8.61 17.39
CA PHE A 3 64.92 -8.80 16.07
C PHE A 3 63.68 -9.72 16.12
N SER A 4 63.75 -10.80 16.92
CA SER A 4 62.59 -11.69 17.15
C SER A 4 61.44 -10.93 17.79
N THR A 5 61.72 -10.14 18.82
CA THR A 5 60.70 -9.33 19.50
C THR A 5 60.07 -8.28 18.57
N LEU A 6 60.83 -7.72 17.62
CA LEU A 6 60.29 -6.78 16.64
C LEU A 6 59.33 -7.48 15.67
N ILE A 7 59.68 -8.69 15.22
CA ILE A 7 58.83 -9.52 14.35
C ILE A 7 57.56 -9.96 15.10
N ASP A 8 57.67 -10.32 16.38
CA ASP A 8 56.51 -10.72 17.20
C ASP A 8 55.54 -9.55 17.45
N ILE A 9 56.07 -8.34 17.66
CA ILE A 9 55.25 -7.11 17.77
C ILE A 9 54.57 -6.79 16.42
N LEU A 10 55.29 -6.89 15.30
CA LEU A 10 54.70 -6.67 13.98
C LEU A 10 53.65 -7.73 13.62
N GLY A 11 53.90 -9.01 13.92
CA GLY A 11 52.94 -10.09 13.70
C GLY A 11 51.67 -9.91 14.52
N SER A 12 51.80 -9.59 15.81
CA SER A 12 50.65 -9.36 16.70
C SER A 12 49.84 -8.12 16.32
N THR A 13 50.47 -7.03 15.86
CA THR A 13 49.76 -5.84 15.37
C THR A 13 48.98 -6.12 14.08
N ILE A 14 49.54 -6.89 13.14
CA ILE A 14 48.84 -7.28 11.90
C ILE A 14 47.64 -8.17 12.21
N ILE A 15 47.81 -9.17 13.08
CA ILE A 15 46.71 -10.05 13.50
C ILE A 15 45.62 -9.25 14.22
N GLY A 16 46.01 -8.35 15.14
CA GLY A 16 45.09 -7.47 15.84
C GLY A 16 44.32 -6.54 14.90
N ALA A 17 44.98 -5.95 13.91
CA ALA A 17 44.34 -5.10 12.90
C ALA A 17 43.35 -5.91 12.03
N LEU A 18 43.70 -7.13 11.65
CA LEU A 18 42.82 -8.01 10.87
C LEU A 18 41.58 -8.42 11.67
N LEU A 19 41.74 -8.74 12.96
CA LEU A 19 40.61 -9.02 13.87
C LEU A 19 39.71 -7.78 14.03
N LEU A 20 40.29 -6.59 14.15
CA LEU A 20 39.52 -5.34 14.24
C LEU A 20 38.69 -5.10 12.96
N LEU A 21 39.27 -5.30 11.78
CA LEU A 21 38.55 -5.18 10.51
C LEU A 21 37.40 -6.20 10.39
N ILE A 22 37.59 -7.42 10.89
CA ILE A 22 36.52 -8.43 10.95
C ILE A 22 35.40 -7.95 11.87
N LEU A 23 35.73 -7.42 13.05
CA LEU A 23 34.73 -6.88 13.98
C LEU A 23 33.92 -5.73 13.38
N PHE A 24 34.58 -4.81 12.67
CA PHE A 24 33.86 -3.73 11.97
C PHE A 24 32.91 -4.27 10.89
N ARG A 25 33.35 -5.26 10.09
CA ARG A 25 32.46 -5.89 9.10
C ARG A 25 31.27 -6.59 9.74
N ILE A 26 31.48 -7.29 10.85
CA ILE A 26 30.39 -7.96 11.58
C ILE A 26 29.41 -6.92 12.13
N ASN A 27 29.91 -5.80 12.65
CA ASN A 27 29.06 -4.71 13.14
C ASN A 27 28.24 -4.10 12.00
N ASP A 28 28.87 -3.73 10.89
CA ASP A 28 28.17 -3.18 9.71
C ASP A 28 27.11 -4.15 9.19
N THR A 29 27.44 -5.44 9.10
CA THR A 29 26.51 -6.49 8.66
C THR A 29 25.35 -6.66 9.65
N ALA A 30 25.62 -6.61 10.96
CA ALA A 30 24.59 -6.69 11.98
C ALA A 30 23.63 -5.49 11.91
N VAL A 31 24.16 -4.28 11.73
CA VAL A 31 23.38 -3.07 11.55
C VAL A 31 22.53 -3.15 10.28
N GLU A 32 23.12 -3.50 9.12
CA GLU A 32 22.37 -3.66 7.87
C GLU A 32 21.24 -4.69 8.02
N ASN A 33 21.52 -5.83 8.66
CA ASN A 33 20.51 -6.85 8.92
C ASN A 33 19.38 -6.36 9.84
N THR A 34 19.69 -5.63 10.91
CA THR A 34 18.65 -5.04 11.77
C THR A 34 17.77 -4.07 11.00
N TYR A 35 18.35 -3.17 10.20
CA TYR A 35 17.58 -2.25 9.36
C TYR A 35 16.71 -2.99 8.33
N ALA A 36 17.26 -4.04 7.70
CA ALA A 36 16.52 -4.84 6.74
C ALA A 36 15.33 -5.55 7.39
N PHE A 37 15.53 -6.29 8.48
CA PHE A 37 14.47 -7.03 9.15
C PHE A 37 13.40 -6.13 9.78
N SER A 38 13.81 -5.05 10.43
CA SER A 38 12.85 -4.09 10.99
C SER A 38 12.07 -3.38 9.88
N GLY A 39 12.73 -3.00 8.78
CA GLY A 39 12.08 -2.40 7.62
C GLY A 39 11.09 -3.35 6.95
N GLU A 40 11.47 -4.61 6.72
CA GLU A 40 10.59 -5.63 6.17
C GLU A 40 9.35 -5.87 7.04
N LEU A 41 9.52 -5.95 8.36
CA LEU A 41 8.40 -6.13 9.28
C LEU A 41 7.42 -4.95 9.21
N MET A 42 7.92 -3.71 9.29
CA MET A 42 7.06 -2.51 9.21
C MET A 42 6.29 -2.44 7.89
N VAL A 43 6.95 -2.76 6.77
CA VAL A 43 6.30 -2.75 5.44
C VAL A 43 5.23 -3.84 5.35
N GLN A 44 5.47 -5.03 5.92
CA GLN A 44 4.47 -6.10 5.94
C GLN A 44 3.25 -5.74 6.80
N GLU A 45 3.47 -5.20 8.00
CA GLU A 45 2.38 -4.77 8.89
C GLU A 45 1.54 -3.66 8.24
N GLY A 46 2.21 -2.63 7.69
CA GLY A 46 1.54 -1.54 6.99
C GLY A 46 0.77 -2.01 5.75
N LEU A 47 1.32 -2.97 5.00
CA LEU A 47 0.63 -3.58 3.87
C LEU A 47 -0.63 -4.33 4.32
N VAL A 48 -0.54 -5.16 5.37
CA VAL A 48 -1.69 -5.93 5.87
C VAL A 48 -2.81 -5.00 6.34
N GLU A 49 -2.49 -3.92 7.04
CA GLU A 49 -3.46 -2.91 7.46
C GLU A 49 -4.12 -2.23 6.25
N ALA A 50 -3.33 -1.77 5.28
CA ALA A 50 -3.81 -1.13 4.08
C ALA A 50 -4.73 -2.04 3.26
N VAL A 51 -4.28 -3.28 3.03
CA VAL A 51 -5.03 -4.29 2.29
C VAL A 51 -6.33 -4.63 3.02
N SER A 52 -6.31 -4.77 4.35
CA SER A 52 -7.51 -5.07 5.13
C SER A 52 -8.59 -4.00 4.94
N ILE A 53 -8.21 -2.71 5.01
CA ILE A 53 -9.13 -1.58 4.82
C ILE A 53 -9.62 -1.52 3.37
N ILE A 54 -8.71 -1.60 2.40
CA ILE A 54 -9.04 -1.52 0.97
C ILE A 54 -9.96 -2.68 0.58
N GLU A 55 -9.63 -3.92 0.95
CA GLU A 55 -10.47 -5.08 0.65
C GLU A 55 -11.85 -4.96 1.29
N HIS A 56 -11.90 -4.56 2.56
CA HIS A 56 -13.18 -4.38 3.25
C HIS A 56 -14.09 -3.40 2.51
N ASP A 57 -13.55 -2.25 2.12
CA ASP A 57 -14.33 -1.20 1.47
C ASP A 57 -14.68 -1.55 0.02
N PHE A 58 -13.75 -2.13 -0.74
CA PHE A 58 -13.98 -2.52 -2.12
C PHE A 58 -14.97 -3.69 -2.23
N ARG A 59 -15.00 -4.61 -1.25
CA ARG A 59 -16.01 -5.67 -1.21
C ARG A 59 -17.41 -5.14 -0.89
N LYS A 60 -17.51 -4.03 -0.14
CA LYS A 60 -18.76 -3.35 0.18
C LYS A 60 -19.22 -2.36 -0.88
N MET A 61 -18.48 -2.18 -1.97
CA MET A 61 -18.93 -1.37 -3.10
C MET A 61 -20.33 -1.78 -3.56
N GLY A 62 -21.24 -0.80 -3.68
CA GLY A 62 -22.64 -1.03 -4.01
C GLY A 62 -23.53 -1.52 -2.86
N TYR A 63 -23.01 -1.63 -1.63
CA TYR A 63 -23.76 -2.05 -0.46
C TYR A 63 -24.48 -0.88 0.21
N CYS A 64 -25.73 -1.10 0.61
CA CYS A 64 -26.44 -0.24 1.57
C CYS A 64 -27.39 -1.10 2.40
N GLU A 65 -27.47 -0.84 3.71
CA GLU A 65 -28.38 -1.55 4.61
C GLU A 65 -29.85 -1.33 4.19
N LYS A 66 -30.19 -0.09 3.84
CA LYS A 66 -31.48 0.25 3.23
C LYS A 66 -31.38 0.17 1.72
N TRP A 67 -31.60 -1.04 1.23
CA TRP A 67 -31.47 -1.38 -0.17
C TRP A 67 -32.24 -0.43 -1.12
N GLU A 68 -33.41 0.05 -0.71
CA GLU A 68 -34.29 0.96 -1.47
C GLU A 68 -33.67 2.33 -1.76
N ASN A 69 -32.75 2.79 -0.91
CA ASN A 69 -32.11 4.09 -1.10
C ASN A 69 -31.05 4.03 -2.21
N MET A 70 -30.51 2.83 -2.48
CA MET A 70 -29.40 2.65 -3.41
C MET A 70 -29.86 2.84 -4.86
N PRO A 71 -29.17 3.67 -5.67
CA PRO A 71 -29.43 3.71 -7.10
C PRO A 71 -29.12 2.35 -7.73
N ASP A 72 -29.48 2.18 -9.00
CA ASP A 72 -29.16 0.98 -9.79
C ASP A 72 -27.73 0.48 -9.47
N PRO A 73 -27.54 -0.78 -9.05
CA PRO A 73 -26.24 -1.37 -8.72
C PRO A 73 -25.18 -1.15 -9.80
N THR A 74 -25.63 -1.05 -11.05
CA THR A 74 -24.80 -0.77 -12.24
C THR A 74 -24.14 0.62 -12.18
N ASN A 75 -24.73 1.57 -11.44
CA ASN A 75 -24.23 2.94 -11.26
C ASN A 75 -23.56 3.15 -9.88
N ALA A 76 -23.27 2.08 -9.14
CA ALA A 76 -22.60 2.20 -7.85
C ALA A 76 -21.17 2.75 -7.97
N ILE A 77 -20.49 2.53 -9.10
CA ILE A 77 -19.20 3.17 -9.41
C ILE A 77 -19.48 4.47 -10.14
N ILE A 78 -19.00 5.59 -9.58
CA ILE A 78 -19.19 6.93 -10.14
C ILE A 78 -18.06 7.28 -11.11
N PHE A 79 -16.83 6.95 -10.71
CA PHE A 79 -15.63 7.28 -11.46
C PHE A 79 -14.55 6.22 -11.21
N ALA A 80 -13.84 5.84 -12.28
CA ALA A 80 -12.78 4.84 -12.22
C ALA A 80 -11.60 5.24 -13.11
N ASP A 81 -10.40 5.29 -12.53
CA ASP A 81 -9.15 5.61 -13.22
C ASP A 81 -8.01 4.74 -12.67
N VAL A 82 -6.82 4.83 -13.26
CA VAL A 82 -5.67 3.98 -12.92
C VAL A 82 -5.26 4.10 -11.46
N ASN A 83 -5.34 5.28 -10.86
CA ASN A 83 -4.90 5.55 -9.49
C ASN A 83 -5.98 6.23 -8.63
N ARG A 84 -7.23 6.28 -9.12
CA ARG A 84 -8.36 6.90 -8.43
C ARG A 84 -9.64 6.13 -8.69
N ILE A 85 -10.49 6.02 -7.67
CA ILE A 85 -11.82 5.43 -7.81
C ILE A 85 -12.80 6.12 -6.87
N SER A 86 -14.02 6.31 -7.35
CA SER A 86 -15.14 6.84 -6.57
C SER A 86 -16.32 5.89 -6.70
N PHE A 87 -16.88 5.46 -5.57
CA PHE A 87 -18.01 4.55 -5.54
C PHE A 87 -18.93 4.79 -4.35
N LEU A 88 -20.16 4.33 -4.48
CA LEU A 88 -21.20 4.40 -3.48
C LEU A 88 -21.15 3.16 -2.57
N THR A 89 -21.23 3.40 -1.27
CA THR A 89 -21.38 2.37 -0.24
C THR A 89 -21.92 3.00 1.03
N ASP A 90 -22.50 2.20 1.90
CA ASP A 90 -22.91 2.58 3.24
C ASP A 90 -21.77 2.29 4.23
N VAL A 91 -21.19 3.34 4.82
CA VAL A 91 -20.07 3.22 5.76
C VAL A 91 -20.60 3.09 7.18
N PRO A 92 -20.15 2.09 7.96
CA PRO A 92 -20.61 1.93 9.33
C PRO A 92 -20.17 3.11 10.21
N VAL A 93 -21.12 3.75 10.89
CA VAL A 93 -20.88 4.87 11.82
C VAL A 93 -20.49 4.39 13.22
N SER A 94 -20.80 3.14 13.57
CA SER A 94 -20.49 2.53 14.86
C SER A 94 -19.88 1.14 14.71
N ALA A 95 -19.03 0.77 15.66
CA ALA A 95 -18.39 -0.54 15.70
C ALA A 95 -19.46 -1.65 15.81
N GLY A 96 -19.51 -2.55 14.83
CA GLY A 96 -20.45 -3.66 14.78
C GLY A 96 -21.71 -3.43 13.95
N SER A 97 -21.96 -2.22 13.44
CA SER A 97 -23.04 -2.00 12.48
C SER A 97 -22.60 -2.39 11.06
N PRO A 98 -23.46 -3.02 10.24
CA PRO A 98 -23.14 -3.28 8.84
C PRO A 98 -23.14 -2.00 7.99
N GLY A 99 -23.93 -1.00 8.39
CA GLY A 99 -24.15 0.31 7.78
C GLY A 99 -25.06 1.17 8.68
N ASP A 100 -25.49 2.35 8.23
CA ASP A 100 -26.54 3.16 8.86
C ASP A 100 -27.77 3.38 7.93
N GLY A 101 -27.73 2.79 6.73
CA GLY A 101 -28.75 2.92 5.70
C GLY A 101 -28.73 4.26 4.95
N ILE A 102 -27.68 5.06 5.13
CA ILE A 102 -27.38 6.26 4.37
C ILE A 102 -26.30 5.92 3.34
N ILE A 103 -26.42 6.50 2.16
CA ILE A 103 -25.45 6.26 1.09
C ILE A 103 -24.31 7.26 1.25
N ASP A 104 -23.11 6.71 1.36
CA ASP A 104 -21.89 7.49 1.32
C ASP A 104 -21.17 7.30 -0.02
N THR A 105 -20.34 8.28 -0.35
CA THR A 105 -19.39 8.19 -1.46
C THR A 105 -18.01 7.97 -0.88
N LEU A 106 -17.35 6.88 -1.24
CA LEU A 106 -15.92 6.70 -0.98
C LEU A 106 -15.13 7.13 -2.19
N HIS A 107 -14.09 7.92 -1.94
CA HIS A 107 -13.12 8.32 -2.94
C HIS A 107 -11.72 7.94 -2.49
N TYR A 108 -11.05 7.14 -3.30
CA TYR A 108 -9.64 6.78 -3.14
C TYR A 108 -8.80 7.45 -4.20
N TYR A 109 -7.67 8.02 -3.81
CA TYR A 109 -6.67 8.55 -4.73
C TYR A 109 -5.29 8.59 -4.09
N VAL A 110 -4.27 8.64 -4.95
CA VAL A 110 -2.88 8.80 -4.53
C VAL A 110 -2.43 10.25 -4.72
N GLY A 111 -1.75 10.80 -3.71
CA GLY A 111 -1.11 12.11 -3.77
C GLY A 111 0.15 12.13 -4.65
N PRO A 112 0.63 13.32 -5.04
CA PRO A 112 1.95 13.47 -5.65
C PRO A 112 3.06 13.19 -4.63
N VAL A 113 4.20 12.72 -5.13
CA VAL A 113 5.42 12.45 -4.34
C VAL A 113 5.91 13.70 -3.57
N SER A 114 5.62 14.91 -4.08
CA SER A 114 6.03 16.17 -3.45
C SER A 114 5.50 16.36 -2.03
N GLU A 115 4.37 15.75 -1.69
CA GLU A 115 3.79 15.81 -0.34
C GLU A 115 4.65 15.11 0.71
N LEU A 116 5.40 14.08 0.30
CA LEU A 116 6.31 13.32 1.16
C LEU A 116 7.78 13.58 0.81
N SER A 117 8.10 14.79 0.35
CA SER A 117 9.49 15.19 0.03
C SER A 117 10.45 15.17 1.23
N HIS A 118 9.94 15.02 2.45
CA HIS A 118 10.71 14.93 3.70
C HIS A 118 11.11 13.50 4.06
N THR A 119 10.59 12.48 3.38
CA THR A 119 10.98 11.08 3.61
C THR A 119 12.24 10.75 2.82
N ASP A 120 13.05 9.82 3.33
CA ASP A 120 14.25 9.36 2.62
C ASP A 120 13.89 8.64 1.31
N ASN A 121 12.71 8.01 1.23
CA ASN A 121 12.24 7.33 0.02
C ASN A 121 11.65 8.34 -0.99
N PRO A 122 12.25 8.49 -2.20
CA PRO A 122 11.77 9.43 -3.22
C PRO A 122 10.53 8.92 -3.98
N ARG A 123 10.02 7.72 -3.69
CA ARG A 123 8.85 7.13 -4.35
C ARG A 123 7.61 7.13 -3.47
N ASP A 124 7.74 7.60 -2.22
CA ASP A 124 6.68 7.57 -1.24
C ASP A 124 5.51 8.48 -1.63
N ARG A 125 4.28 8.02 -1.39
CA ARG A 125 3.03 8.71 -1.71
C ARG A 125 1.97 8.42 -0.65
N LEU A 126 1.16 9.43 -0.36
CA LEU A 126 -0.02 9.26 0.47
C LEU A 126 -1.15 8.63 -0.32
N LEU A 127 -1.73 7.55 0.21
CA LEU A 127 -3.03 7.05 -0.21
C LEU A 127 -4.11 7.72 0.62
N TYR A 128 -4.99 8.44 -0.05
CA TYR A 128 -6.11 9.12 0.56
C TYR A 128 -7.36 8.27 0.46
N ARG A 129 -8.07 8.20 1.58
CA ARG A 129 -9.43 7.69 1.69
C ARG A 129 -10.34 8.82 2.14
N VAL A 130 -11.30 9.18 1.30
CA VAL A 130 -12.27 10.23 1.57
C VAL A 130 -13.66 9.63 1.64
N VAL A 131 -14.40 9.95 2.71
CA VAL A 131 -15.81 9.57 2.86
C VAL A 131 -16.64 10.83 2.70
N ASN A 132 -17.52 10.85 1.71
CA ASN A 132 -18.32 12.00 1.30
C ASN A 132 -17.42 13.22 0.98
N SER A 133 -17.81 14.39 1.48
CA SER A 133 -17.05 15.64 1.35
C SER A 133 -16.19 15.94 2.58
N ASN A 134 -15.87 14.93 3.39
CA ASN A 134 -15.00 15.12 4.55
C ASN A 134 -13.54 15.39 4.14
N ILE A 135 -12.75 15.87 5.09
CA ILE A 135 -11.31 16.07 4.91
C ILE A 135 -10.66 14.72 4.56
N ALA A 136 -9.80 14.73 3.54
CA ALA A 136 -9.09 13.54 3.11
C ALA A 136 -8.21 13.00 4.25
N LYS A 137 -8.41 11.73 4.60
CA LYS A 137 -7.59 11.03 5.58
C LYS A 137 -6.61 10.14 4.82
N GLY A 138 -5.33 10.43 4.97
CA GLY A 138 -4.24 9.59 4.47
C GLY A 138 -3.32 9.25 5.62
N SER A 139 -2.77 8.04 5.60
CA SER A 139 -1.68 7.63 6.49
C SER A 139 -0.42 7.44 5.65
N ASN A 140 0.73 7.90 6.16
CA ASN A 140 2.00 7.54 5.54
C ASN A 140 2.39 6.14 6.00
N ILE A 141 2.08 5.16 5.16
CA ILE A 141 2.47 3.76 5.32
C ILE A 141 3.50 3.32 4.26
N GLY A 142 4.06 4.26 3.48
CA GLY A 142 5.08 3.94 2.48
C GLY A 142 4.54 3.47 1.12
N ILE A 143 3.37 3.93 0.68
CA ILE A 143 2.79 3.46 -0.60
C ILE A 143 3.55 4.06 -1.78
N THR A 144 4.09 3.21 -2.64
CA THR A 144 4.82 3.63 -3.84
C THR A 144 4.07 3.33 -5.13
N LEU A 145 3.23 2.29 -5.13
CA LEU A 145 2.35 1.92 -6.23
C LEU A 145 0.95 1.66 -5.70
N PHE A 146 -0.04 2.32 -6.29
CA PHE A 146 -1.44 1.93 -6.19
C PHE A 146 -2.05 2.04 -7.58
N LYS A 147 -2.40 0.90 -8.15
CA LYS A 147 -2.90 0.79 -9.51
C LYS A 147 -4.14 -0.09 -9.57
N LEU A 148 -5.15 0.42 -10.26
CA LEU A 148 -6.41 -0.24 -10.52
C LEU A 148 -6.50 -0.61 -11.99
N THR A 149 -6.95 -1.83 -12.26
CA THR A 149 -7.27 -2.32 -13.61
C THR A 149 -8.68 -2.86 -13.61
N TYR A 150 -9.48 -2.46 -14.59
CA TYR A 150 -10.90 -2.80 -14.64
C TYR A 150 -11.17 -3.78 -15.77
N PHE A 151 -12.06 -4.74 -15.52
CA PHE A 151 -12.41 -5.79 -16.47
C PHE A 151 -13.91 -5.80 -16.75
N ASP A 152 -14.27 -6.06 -18.01
CA ASP A 152 -15.66 -6.31 -18.41
C ASP A 152 -16.13 -7.73 -18.04
N SER A 153 -17.37 -8.07 -18.38
CA SER A 153 -17.95 -9.41 -18.15
C SER A 153 -17.27 -10.54 -18.90
N PHE A 154 -16.50 -10.23 -19.95
CA PHE A 154 -15.75 -11.18 -20.76
C PHE A 154 -14.28 -11.28 -20.31
N GLY A 155 -13.86 -10.46 -19.35
CA GLY A 155 -12.49 -10.40 -18.84
C GLY A 155 -11.55 -9.52 -19.66
N ASN A 156 -12.06 -8.68 -20.57
CA ASN A 156 -11.25 -7.70 -21.29
C ASN A 156 -10.99 -6.48 -20.42
N ILE A 157 -9.80 -5.88 -20.60
CA ILE A 157 -9.42 -4.66 -19.89
C ILE A 157 -10.23 -3.48 -20.44
N LEU A 158 -10.86 -2.73 -19.54
CA LEU A 158 -11.55 -1.49 -19.88
C LEU A 158 -10.55 -0.31 -19.89
N PRO A 159 -10.59 0.56 -20.91
CA PRO A 159 -9.74 1.75 -20.94
C PRO A 159 -10.20 2.77 -19.89
N THR A 160 -9.26 3.32 -19.14
CA THR A 160 -9.50 4.39 -18.16
C THR A 160 -9.19 5.76 -18.76
N PRO A 161 -9.86 6.83 -18.29
CA PRO A 161 -10.86 6.88 -17.23
C PRO A 161 -12.26 6.42 -17.69
N ILE A 162 -13.01 5.78 -16.79
CA ILE A 162 -14.38 5.29 -16.99
C ILE A 162 -15.32 6.15 -16.14
N TYR A 163 -16.38 6.67 -16.76
CA TYR A 163 -17.33 7.57 -16.11
C TYR A 163 -18.75 7.44 -16.70
N GLY A 164 -19.75 7.88 -15.95
CA GLY A 164 -21.15 7.86 -16.39
C GLY A 164 -21.66 6.44 -16.62
N ALA A 165 -22.52 6.25 -17.63
CA ALA A 165 -23.14 4.95 -17.91
C ALA A 165 -22.15 3.82 -18.23
N SER A 166 -20.90 4.15 -18.60
CA SER A 166 -19.87 3.15 -18.90
C SER A 166 -19.29 2.49 -17.65
N THR A 167 -19.48 3.03 -16.45
CA THR A 167 -19.01 2.40 -15.20
C THR A 167 -19.73 1.10 -14.91
N GLY A 168 -20.96 0.94 -15.41
CA GLY A 168 -21.72 -0.31 -15.35
C GLY A 168 -21.11 -1.49 -16.11
N ALA A 169 -20.17 -1.23 -17.03
CA ALA A 169 -19.43 -2.29 -17.72
C ALA A 169 -18.39 -2.97 -16.81
N ILE A 170 -18.04 -2.37 -15.67
CA ILE A 170 -17.03 -2.90 -14.74
C ILE A 170 -17.61 -4.11 -14.02
N HIS A 171 -17.05 -5.28 -14.30
CA HIS A 171 -17.46 -6.54 -13.69
C HIS A 171 -16.55 -6.96 -12.54
N SER A 172 -15.25 -6.78 -12.72
CA SER A 172 -14.25 -7.04 -11.70
C SER A 172 -13.10 -6.04 -11.83
N LEU A 173 -12.36 -5.88 -10.74
CA LEU A 173 -11.17 -5.03 -10.69
C LEU A 173 -9.97 -5.81 -10.16
N GLN A 174 -8.79 -5.38 -10.56
CA GLN A 174 -7.52 -5.79 -9.99
C GLN A 174 -6.92 -4.61 -9.26
N ILE A 175 -6.37 -4.88 -8.08
CA ILE A 175 -5.67 -3.90 -7.26
C ILE A 175 -4.22 -4.35 -7.15
N ASP A 176 -3.31 -3.51 -7.60
CA ASP A 176 -1.88 -3.66 -7.41
C ASP A 176 -1.43 -2.62 -6.39
N LEU A 177 -0.86 -3.08 -5.28
CA LEU A 177 -0.35 -2.25 -4.20
C LEU A 177 1.12 -2.62 -3.93
N GLU A 178 1.99 -1.62 -3.90
CA GLU A 178 3.37 -1.77 -3.47
C GLU A 178 3.62 -0.81 -2.32
N VAL A 179 4.21 -1.35 -1.25
CA VAL A 179 4.61 -0.61 -0.07
C VAL A 179 6.12 -0.75 0.07
N GLU A 180 6.79 0.35 0.34
CA GLU A 180 8.23 0.39 0.62
C GLU A 180 8.48 1.08 1.95
N SER A 181 9.60 0.75 2.58
CA SER A 181 10.03 1.47 3.78
C SER A 181 10.26 2.95 3.46
N VAL A 182 9.80 3.84 4.34
CA VAL A 182 10.03 5.29 4.23
C VAL A 182 11.51 5.65 4.40
N ASN A 183 12.25 4.82 5.14
CA ASN A 183 13.69 4.96 5.41
C ASN A 183 14.46 3.76 4.87
N GLY A 184 15.61 4.01 4.26
CA GLY A 184 16.41 2.97 3.62
C GLY A 184 17.87 2.98 4.08
N TYR A 185 18.43 1.80 4.36
CA TYR A 185 19.87 1.68 4.58
C TYR A 185 20.58 1.70 3.22
N ASN A 186 21.50 2.65 3.03
CA ASN A 186 22.22 2.83 1.76
C ASN A 186 21.30 2.96 0.53
N LYS A 187 20.17 3.68 0.67
CA LYS A 187 19.13 3.87 -0.36
C LYS A 187 18.48 2.58 -0.86
N LYS A 188 18.58 1.49 -0.09
CA LYS A 188 17.77 0.28 -0.29
C LYS A 188 16.55 0.39 0.61
N TYR A 189 15.38 0.29 0.00
CA TYR A 189 14.10 0.34 0.69
C TYR A 189 13.49 -1.06 0.57
N PRO A 190 13.37 -1.82 1.68
CA PRO A 190 12.58 -3.05 1.67
C PRO A 190 11.19 -2.78 1.10
N SER A 191 10.71 -3.66 0.23
CA SER A 191 9.43 -3.52 -0.44
C SER A 191 8.62 -4.80 -0.38
N VAL A 192 7.29 -4.65 -0.37
CA VAL A 192 6.36 -5.77 -0.48
C VAL A 192 5.29 -5.40 -1.49
N PHE A 193 5.02 -6.35 -2.38
CA PHE A 193 4.02 -6.23 -3.43
C PHE A 193 2.83 -7.13 -3.14
N TRP A 194 1.64 -6.58 -3.26
CA TRP A 194 0.38 -7.31 -3.16
C TRP A 194 -0.48 -7.05 -4.39
N ARG A 195 -1.14 -8.12 -4.86
CA ARG A 195 -2.07 -8.07 -5.98
C ARG A 195 -3.32 -8.85 -5.66
N GLN A 196 -4.45 -8.18 -5.73
CA GLN A 196 -5.75 -8.82 -5.76
C GLN A 196 -6.24 -8.98 -7.18
N ILE A 197 -6.42 -10.22 -7.63
CA ILE A 197 -6.90 -10.54 -8.98
C ILE A 197 -8.43 -10.66 -8.96
N ARG A 198 -9.11 -9.98 -9.88
CA ARG A 198 -10.55 -10.12 -10.17
C ARG A 198 -11.43 -10.02 -8.92
N LEU A 199 -11.23 -8.98 -8.12
CA LEU A 199 -12.18 -8.62 -7.07
C LEU A 199 -13.50 -8.20 -7.73
N ALA A 200 -14.54 -9.00 -7.52
CA ALA A 200 -15.91 -8.67 -7.89
C ALA A 200 -16.65 -8.22 -6.62
N ALA A 201 -17.11 -6.97 -6.60
CA ALA A 201 -17.97 -6.51 -5.53
C ALA A 201 -19.33 -7.20 -5.65
N ARG A 202 -19.72 -7.93 -4.60
CA ARG A 202 -20.90 -8.81 -4.60
C ARG A 202 -22.20 -8.05 -4.91
N ASN A 203 -22.24 -6.78 -4.54
CA ASN A 203 -23.45 -5.96 -4.62
C ASN A 203 -23.61 -5.22 -5.96
N LEU A 204 -22.65 -5.33 -6.89
CA LEU A 204 -22.77 -4.73 -8.23
C LEU A 204 -23.75 -5.48 -9.15
N ARG A 205 -24.15 -6.72 -8.81
CA ARG A 205 -24.99 -7.56 -9.69
C ARG A 205 -26.10 -8.34 -8.97
N ASN A 206 -26.06 -8.45 -7.63
CA ASN A 206 -27.09 -9.18 -6.88
C ASN A 206 -28.25 -8.26 -6.53
N ARG A 207 -29.05 -7.88 -7.54
CA ARG A 207 -30.48 -7.58 -7.44
C ARG A 207 -31.16 -7.88 -8.77
#